data_AF-A0AAW0SGU0-F1
#
_entry.id   AF-A0AAW0SGU0-F1
#
_cell.length_a   1.000
_cell.length_b   1.000
_cell.length_c   1.000
_cell.angle_alpha   90.00
_cell.angle_beta   90.00
_cell.angle_gamma   90.00
#
_symmetry.space_group_name_H-M   'P 1'
#
loop_
_entity.id
_entity.type
_entity.pdbx_description
1 polymer ?
#
loop_
_entity_poly.entity_id
_entity_poly.type
_entity_poly.pdbx_seq_one_letter_code
_entity_poly.pdbx_strand_id
1 'polypeptide(L)'
;MGKHWNVDQGLEWVVRYDILAVLTKSNIMPSDLETHSVKNIFQAVKDAFGVDPAIDCIYDKNTRQHILSQIKLCFDPSLKLVDCDGIIGFGTHQLGTCPPKGITYPATVRNGDKTYRYPKKLAVAHTRAWDEANSRCNSWICRALVYVYVLTWMTL
;
A
#
# COMPACT_ATOMS: atom_id res chain seq x y z
N MET A 1 19.43 -26.71 2.23
CA MET A 1 20.29 -25.94 3.15
C MET A 1 20.24 -24.47 2.73
N GLY A 2 19.73 -23.61 3.63
CA GLY A 2 19.83 -22.14 3.66
C GLY A 2 19.50 -21.35 2.38
N LYS A 3 18.28 -20.78 2.27
CA LYS A 3 18.04 -19.63 1.37
C LYS A 3 18.90 -18.46 1.87
N HIS A 4 19.93 -18.09 1.12
CA HIS A 4 20.61 -16.81 1.29
C HIS A 4 19.57 -15.73 1.00
N TRP A 5 19.21 -14.92 1.99
CA TRP A 5 18.29 -13.81 1.82
C TRP A 5 18.97 -12.79 0.89
N ASN A 6 18.41 -12.59 -0.30
CA ASN A 6 18.99 -11.66 -1.27
C ASN A 6 18.47 -10.25 -0.97
N VAL A 7 19.33 -9.42 -0.35
CA VAL A 7 19.06 -8.00 -0.06
C VAL A 7 18.57 -7.27 -1.31
N ASP A 8 19.17 -7.56 -2.46
CA ASP A 8 18.89 -6.88 -3.72
C ASP A 8 17.46 -7.15 -4.20
N GLN A 9 16.99 -8.39 -4.02
CA GLN A 9 15.62 -8.77 -4.38
C GLN A 9 14.60 -8.03 -3.52
N GLY A 10 14.89 -7.90 -2.21
CA GLY A 10 14.04 -7.15 -1.29
C GLY A 10 13.97 -5.66 -1.65
N LEU A 11 15.10 -5.07 -2.04
CA LEU A 11 15.17 -3.67 -2.48
C LEU A 11 14.39 -3.45 -3.79
N GLU A 12 14.51 -4.35 -4.75
CA GLU A 12 13.71 -4.32 -5.98
C GLU A 12 12.20 -4.37 -5.66
N TRP A 13 11.79 -5.23 -4.73
CA TRP A 13 10.40 -5.39 -4.34
C TRP A 13 9.82 -4.14 -3.68
N VAL A 14 10.59 -3.41 -2.89
CA VAL A 14 10.15 -2.14 -2.30
C VAL A 14 9.75 -1.13 -3.38
N VAL A 15 10.49 -1.10 -4.50
CA VAL A 15 10.17 -0.21 -5.64
C VAL A 15 8.99 -0.76 -6.45
N ARG A 16 9.01 -2.06 -6.74
CA ARG A 16 8.00 -2.70 -7.59
C ARG A 16 6.61 -2.73 -6.94
N TYR A 17 6.57 -3.01 -5.65
CA TYR A 17 5.34 -3.16 -4.85
C TYR A 17 5.17 -2.00 -3.86
N ASP A 18 5.30 -0.76 -4.34
CA ASP A 18 5.14 0.44 -3.51
C ASP A 18 3.68 0.59 -3.04
N ILE A 19 3.41 0.13 -1.83
CA ILE A 19 2.08 0.18 -1.20
C ILE A 19 1.60 1.62 -1.03
N LEU A 20 2.50 2.56 -0.73
CA LEU A 20 2.10 3.94 -0.55
C LEU A 20 1.59 4.53 -1.86
N ALA A 21 2.29 4.29 -2.97
CA ALA A 21 1.84 4.71 -4.28
C ALA A 21 0.45 4.13 -4.60
N VAL A 22 0.26 2.83 -4.38
CA VAL A 22 -1.00 2.13 -4.63
C VAL A 22 -2.18 2.72 -3.83
N LEU A 23 -1.98 2.93 -2.52
CA LEU A 23 -3.01 3.54 -1.68
C LEU A 23 -3.31 4.98 -2.11
N THR A 24 -2.26 5.75 -2.43
CA THR A 24 -2.37 7.14 -2.90
C THR A 24 -3.20 7.24 -4.19
N LYS A 25 -2.96 6.36 -5.18
CA LYS A 25 -3.76 6.31 -6.43
C LYS A 25 -5.22 5.95 -6.20
N SER A 26 -5.49 5.21 -5.13
CA SER A 26 -6.85 4.84 -4.71
C SER A 26 -7.48 5.88 -3.77
N ASN A 27 -6.89 7.08 -3.67
CA ASN A 27 -7.31 8.16 -2.77
C ASN A 27 -7.33 7.78 -1.28
N ILE A 28 -6.48 6.82 -0.88
CA ILE A 28 -6.25 6.43 0.51
C ILE A 28 -4.94 7.07 0.95
N MET A 29 -5.04 8.23 1.61
CA MET A 29 -3.91 9.06 2.01
C MET A 29 -3.65 8.93 3.52
N PRO A 30 -2.39 9.07 3.98
CA PRO A 30 -2.13 9.22 5.40
C PRO A 30 -2.90 10.43 5.97
N SER A 31 -3.65 10.21 7.04
CA SER A 31 -4.45 11.21 7.75
C SER A 31 -4.62 10.82 9.22
N ASP A 32 -4.47 11.81 10.11
CA ASP A 32 -4.71 11.62 11.56
C ASP A 32 -6.20 11.78 11.93
N LEU A 33 -7.04 12.17 10.97
CA LEU A 33 -8.46 12.51 11.18
C LEU A 33 -9.40 11.61 10.38
N GLU A 34 -9.00 11.21 9.18
CA GLU A 34 -9.82 10.38 8.30
C GLU A 34 -9.65 8.90 8.64
N THR A 35 -10.72 8.13 8.47
CA THR A 35 -10.70 6.68 8.67
C THR A 35 -11.14 5.95 7.41
N HIS A 36 -10.68 4.72 7.26
CA HIS A 36 -10.95 3.88 6.10
C HIS A 36 -11.63 2.57 6.51
N SER A 37 -12.24 1.91 5.52
CA SER A 37 -12.70 0.53 5.66
C SER A 37 -11.60 -0.43 5.23
N VAL A 38 -11.52 -1.61 5.89
CA VAL A 38 -10.56 -2.65 5.47
C VAL A 38 -10.81 -3.06 4.03
N LYS A 39 -12.09 -3.09 3.61
CA LYS A 39 -12.49 -3.43 2.24
C LYS A 39 -11.88 -2.49 1.20
N ASN A 40 -11.86 -1.17 1.46
CA ASN A 40 -11.31 -0.21 0.51
C ASN A 40 -9.79 -0.37 0.38
N ILE A 41 -9.08 -0.57 1.50
CA ILE A 41 -7.63 -0.81 1.50
C ILE A 41 -7.31 -2.11 0.78
N PHE A 42 -8.06 -3.18 1.07
CA PHE A 42 -7.93 -4.48 0.42
C PHE A 42 -8.12 -4.37 -1.10
N GLN A 43 -9.21 -3.73 -1.53
CA GLN A 43 -9.51 -3.58 -2.94
C GLN A 43 -8.44 -2.77 -3.68
N ALA A 44 -7.96 -1.67 -3.09
CA ALA A 44 -6.88 -0.86 -3.66
C ALA A 44 -5.62 -1.68 -3.99
N VAL A 45 -5.23 -2.56 -3.07
CA VAL A 45 -4.04 -3.41 -3.22
C VAL A 45 -4.31 -4.58 -4.17
N LYS A 46 -5.49 -5.21 -4.08
CA LYS A 46 -5.91 -6.27 -5.00
C LYS A 46 -5.97 -5.79 -6.45
N ASP A 47 -6.53 -4.61 -6.69
CA ASP A 47 -6.63 -4.03 -8.04
C ASP A 47 -5.24 -3.73 -8.63
N ALA A 48 -4.28 -3.34 -7.79
CA ALA A 48 -2.92 -3.03 -8.23
C ALA A 48 -2.09 -4.28 -8.57
N PHE A 49 -2.25 -5.37 -7.82
CA PHE A 49 -1.35 -6.53 -7.92
C PHE A 49 -2.02 -7.84 -8.35
N GLY A 50 -3.35 -7.89 -8.42
CA GLY A 50 -4.11 -9.05 -8.86
C GLY A 50 -4.11 -10.23 -7.88
N VAL A 51 -3.66 -10.02 -6.64
CA VAL A 51 -3.65 -11.02 -5.57
C VAL A 51 -4.25 -10.46 -4.28
N ASP A 52 -4.68 -11.35 -3.40
CA ASP A 52 -5.29 -10.99 -2.13
C ASP A 52 -4.23 -10.67 -1.06
N PRO A 53 -4.16 -9.44 -0.53
CA PRO A 53 -3.23 -9.07 0.53
C PRO A 53 -3.76 -9.44 1.93
N ALA A 54 -2.87 -9.49 2.92
CA ALA A 54 -3.25 -9.51 4.33
C ALA A 54 -3.08 -8.11 4.97
N ILE A 55 -4.05 -7.65 5.76
CA ILE A 55 -4.07 -6.29 6.32
C ILE A 55 -4.20 -6.35 7.84
N ASP A 56 -3.15 -5.92 8.53
CA ASP A 56 -3.11 -5.93 9.98
C ASP A 56 -3.18 -4.52 10.56
N CYS A 57 -3.96 -4.43 11.63
CA CYS A 57 -4.10 -3.25 12.47
C CYS A 57 -3.61 -3.55 13.88
N ILE A 58 -3.16 -2.50 14.55
CA ILE A 58 -2.94 -2.48 15.99
C ILE A 58 -4.00 -1.61 16.64
N TYR A 59 -4.45 -1.99 17.84
CA TYR A 59 -5.31 -1.12 18.63
C TYR A 59 -4.45 -0.30 19.59
N ASP A 60 -4.39 1.02 19.37
CA ASP A 60 -3.73 1.94 20.29
C ASP A 60 -4.69 2.28 21.44
N LYS A 61 -4.33 1.82 22.64
CA LYS A 61 -5.13 2.03 23.86
C LYS A 61 -5.19 3.50 24.28
N ASN A 62 -4.20 4.32 23.92
CA ASN A 62 -4.12 5.71 24.34
C ASN A 62 -5.07 6.58 23.53
N THR A 63 -5.03 6.44 22.20
CA THR A 63 -5.92 7.17 21.28
C THR A 63 -7.27 6.48 21.09
N ARG A 64 -7.40 5.22 21.50
CA ARG A 64 -8.56 4.34 21.27
C ARG A 64 -8.88 4.17 19.78
N GLN A 65 -7.83 4.11 18.97
CA GLN A 65 -7.94 3.97 17.52
C GLN A 65 -7.38 2.64 17.03
N HIS A 66 -7.98 2.10 15.97
CA HIS A 66 -7.38 1.02 15.19
C HIS A 66 -6.47 1.62 14.14
N ILE A 67 -5.17 1.39 14.26
CA ILE A 67 -4.14 1.97 13.41
C ILE A 67 -3.70 0.91 12.40
N LEU A 68 -3.72 1.25 11.11
CA LEU A 68 -3.14 0.42 10.06
C LEU A 68 -1.66 0.20 10.34
N SER A 69 -1.25 -1.05 10.54
CA SER A 69 0.11 -1.40 10.93
C SER A 69 0.89 -2.01 9.78
N GLN A 70 0.32 -2.99 9.09
CA GLN A 70 1.00 -3.71 8.02
C GLN A 70 0.03 -4.06 6.90
N ILE A 71 0.52 -3.97 5.67
CA ILE A 71 -0.06 -4.59 4.49
C ILE A 71 0.98 -5.58 3.98
N LYS A 72 0.59 -6.84 3.84
CA LYS A 72 1.49 -7.93 3.46
C LYS A 72 1.11 -8.44 2.08
N LEU A 73 2.13 -8.61 1.26
CA LEU A 73 2.07 -9.32 -0.01
C LEU A 73 2.73 -10.68 0.17
N CYS A 74 2.13 -11.71 -0.41
CA CYS A 74 2.55 -13.09 -0.21
C CYS A 74 3.23 -13.64 -1.45
N PHE A 75 4.29 -14.41 -1.22
CA PHE A 75 5.09 -15.01 -2.26
C PHE A 75 5.22 -16.50 -2.02
N ASP A 76 5.10 -17.28 -3.08
CA ASP A 76 5.38 -18.71 -3.02
C ASP A 76 6.91 -18.96 -2.84
N PRO A 77 7.35 -20.20 -2.58
CA PRO A 77 8.78 -20.51 -2.47
C PRO A 77 9.59 -20.18 -3.73
N SER A 78 8.94 -20.06 -4.89
CA SER A 78 9.49 -19.63 -6.17
C SER A 78 9.50 -18.12 -6.37
N LEU A 79 9.17 -17.34 -5.34
CA LEU A 79 9.14 -15.88 -5.33
C LEU A 79 8.13 -15.27 -6.29
N LYS A 80 7.08 -16.02 -6.65
CA LYS A 80 5.94 -15.50 -7.39
C LYS A 80 4.90 -14.95 -6.43
N LEU A 81 4.33 -13.82 -6.80
CA LEU A 81 3.24 -13.20 -6.06
C LEU A 81 2.01 -14.12 -6.10
N VAL A 82 1.42 -14.37 -4.94
CA VAL A 82 0.26 -15.25 -4.74
C VAL A 82 -0.69 -14.65 -3.70
N ASP A 83 -1.91 -15.16 -3.65
CA ASP A 83 -2.87 -14.80 -2.61
C ASP A 83 -2.33 -15.13 -1.22
N CYS A 84 -2.60 -14.25 -0.25
CA CYS A 84 -2.28 -14.45 1.15
C CYS A 84 -3.25 -15.40 1.87
N ASP A 85 -4.15 -16.06 1.13
CA ASP A 85 -5.15 -16.96 1.66
C ASP A 85 -4.53 -18.12 2.45
N GLY A 86 -5.08 -18.39 3.64
CA GLY A 86 -4.64 -19.54 4.45
C GLY A 86 -3.33 -19.33 5.21
N ILE A 87 -2.77 -18.12 5.27
CA ILE A 87 -1.69 -17.81 6.22
C ILE A 87 -2.25 -17.87 7.64
N ILE A 88 -2.00 -18.99 8.31
CA ILE A 88 -2.34 -19.21 9.73
C ILE A 88 -1.37 -18.38 10.58
N GLY A 89 -1.68 -17.11 10.73
CA GLY A 89 -0.98 -16.18 11.61
C GLY A 89 -1.94 -15.10 12.06
N PHE A 90 -2.44 -15.25 13.30
CA PHE A 90 -3.32 -14.31 14.01
C PHE A 90 -4.77 -14.21 13.50
N GLY A 91 -5.56 -15.26 13.73
CA GLY A 91 -7.03 -15.20 13.73
C GLY A 91 -7.72 -15.77 12.49
N THR A 92 -8.99 -16.14 12.65
CA THR A 92 -9.85 -16.85 11.69
C THR A 92 -10.39 -15.99 10.56
N HIS A 93 -9.72 -14.90 10.18
CA HIS A 93 -10.22 -14.00 9.14
C HIS A 93 -9.17 -13.82 8.06
N GLN A 94 -9.53 -14.22 6.83
CA GLN A 94 -8.74 -14.15 5.60
C GLN A 94 -8.26 -12.74 5.21
N LEU A 95 -8.48 -11.72 6.06
CA LEU A 95 -8.22 -10.31 5.79
C LEU A 95 -7.21 -9.66 6.77
N GLY A 96 -6.70 -10.40 7.77
CA GLY A 96 -5.80 -9.91 8.82
C GLY A 96 -6.54 -9.41 10.09
N THR A 97 -5.86 -8.62 10.93
CA THR A 97 -6.38 -8.22 12.27
C THR A 97 -7.25 -6.95 12.29
N CYS A 98 -7.44 -6.28 11.15
CA CYS A 98 -8.18 -5.02 11.09
C CYS A 98 -9.70 -5.17 11.30
N PRO A 99 -10.36 -4.20 11.97
CA PRO A 99 -11.82 -4.15 11.99
C PRO A 99 -12.40 -3.78 10.61
N PRO A 100 -13.69 -4.05 10.33
CA PRO A 100 -14.29 -3.73 9.05
C PRO A 100 -14.24 -2.23 8.65
N LYS A 101 -14.29 -1.33 9.64
CA LYS A 101 -14.31 0.14 9.49
C LYS A 101 -13.58 0.81 10.65
N GLY A 102 -13.30 2.11 10.51
CA GLY A 102 -12.70 2.93 11.57
C GLY A 102 -11.19 2.74 11.68
N ILE A 103 -10.52 2.40 10.57
CA ILE A 103 -9.06 2.24 10.51
C ILE A 103 -8.42 3.59 10.25
N THR A 104 -7.55 4.03 11.15
CA THR A 104 -6.68 5.19 10.98
C THR A 104 -5.42 4.78 10.21
N TYR A 105 -5.11 5.48 9.12
CA TYR A 105 -3.82 5.40 8.45
C TYR A 105 -3.04 6.70 8.76
N PRO A 106 -2.23 6.72 9.84
CA PRO A 106 -1.79 7.98 10.44
C PRO A 106 -0.79 8.72 9.53
N ALA A 107 -0.96 10.04 9.42
CA ALA A 107 0.05 10.92 8.86
C ALA A 107 1.15 11.24 9.88
N THR A 108 0.89 11.01 11.16
CA THR A 108 1.80 11.31 12.26
C THR A 108 2.04 10.09 13.13
N VAL A 109 3.30 9.69 13.29
CA VAL A 109 3.71 8.58 14.16
C VAL A 109 4.59 9.11 15.29
N ARG A 110 4.28 8.71 16.53
CA ARG A 110 5.08 9.07 17.71
C ARG A 110 5.94 7.88 18.13
N ASN A 111 7.23 8.14 18.37
CA ASN A 111 8.17 7.15 18.90
C ASN A 111 8.98 7.81 20.03
N GLY A 112 8.59 7.53 21.28
CA GLY A 112 9.07 8.26 22.46
C GLY A 112 8.73 9.75 22.34
N ASP A 113 9.74 10.60 22.52
CA ASP A 113 9.61 12.06 22.41
C ASP A 113 9.62 12.56 20.95
N LYS A 114 9.93 11.69 19.99
CA LYS A 114 10.01 12.06 18.57
C LYS A 114 8.66 11.91 17.89
N THR A 115 8.33 12.89 17.06
CA THR A 115 7.14 12.88 16.22
C THR A 115 7.57 12.91 14.76
N TYR A 116 7.16 11.89 14.01
CA TYR A 116 7.42 11.75 12.58
C TYR A 116 6.16 12.09 11.81
N ARG A 117 6.25 13.02 10.86
CA ARG A 117 5.13 13.42 10.01
C ARG A 117 5.40 13.02 8.58
N TYR A 118 4.47 12.27 8.00
CA TYR A 118 4.49 11.89 6.60
C TYR A 118 3.86 13.01 5.74
N PRO A 119 4.64 13.71 4.90
CA PRO A 119 4.09 14.82 4.15
C PRO A 119 3.36 14.30 2.90
N LYS A 120 2.15 14.83 2.61
CA LYS A 120 1.36 14.45 1.42
C LYS A 120 2.15 14.53 0.11
N LYS A 121 3.05 15.51 -0.03
CA LYS A 121 3.95 15.64 -1.20
C LYS A 121 4.83 14.41 -1.44
N LEU A 122 5.21 13.69 -0.38
CA LEU A 122 6.02 12.48 -0.50
C LEU A 122 5.19 11.32 -1.05
N ALA A 123 3.93 11.18 -0.63
CA ALA A 123 3.00 10.20 -1.20
C ALA A 123 2.79 10.40 -2.72
N VAL A 124 2.66 11.66 -3.14
CA VAL A 124 2.58 12.02 -4.57
C VAL A 124 3.88 11.70 -5.31
N ALA A 125 5.04 11.99 -4.71
CA ALA A 125 6.34 11.69 -5.33
C ALA A 125 6.56 10.18 -5.51
N HIS A 126 6.22 9.37 -4.50
CA HIS A 126 6.24 7.91 -4.59
C HIS A 126 5.33 7.39 -5.70
N THR A 127 4.11 7.93 -5.79
CA THR A 127 3.16 7.55 -6.85
C THR A 127 3.71 7.80 -8.25
N ARG A 128 4.31 8.97 -8.47
CA ARG A 128 4.95 9.28 -9.76
C ARG A 128 6.11 8.33 -10.07
N ALA A 129 6.96 8.06 -9.08
CA ALA A 129 8.10 7.16 -9.27
C ALA A 129 7.64 5.72 -9.56
N TRP A 130 6.61 5.24 -8.85
CA TRP A 130 6.01 3.93 -9.07
C TRP A 130 5.38 3.82 -10.45
N ASP A 131 4.69 4.87 -10.91
CA ASP A 131 4.17 4.93 -12.27
C ASP A 131 5.27 4.91 -13.31
N GLU A 132 6.37 5.65 -13.11
CA GLU A 132 7.51 5.61 -14.02
C GLU A 132 8.19 4.23 -14.05
N ALA A 133 8.27 3.53 -12.91
CA ALA A 133 8.88 2.21 -12.82
C ALA A 133 7.99 1.07 -13.37
N ASN A 134 6.67 1.16 -13.21
CA ASN A 134 5.73 0.11 -13.60
C ASN A 134 4.93 0.40 -14.87
N SER A 135 5.00 1.62 -15.40
CA SER A 135 4.45 1.90 -16.71
C SER A 135 5.23 1.11 -17.77
N ARG A 136 4.49 0.36 -18.60
CA ARG A 136 5.02 -0.28 -19.82
C ARG A 136 5.46 0.73 -20.90
N CYS A 137 5.58 2.01 -20.56
CA CYS A 137 5.66 3.09 -21.53
C CYS A 137 6.89 3.96 -21.30
N ASN A 138 8.01 3.48 -21.84
CA ASN A 138 9.28 4.21 -21.87
C ASN A 138 9.38 5.19 -23.07
N SER A 139 8.26 5.49 -23.74
CA SER A 139 8.21 6.35 -24.94
C SER A 139 7.47 7.65 -24.68
N TRP A 140 8.01 8.75 -25.22
CA TRP A 140 7.47 10.11 -25.10
C TRP A 140 6.02 10.25 -25.61
N ILE A 141 5.65 9.45 -26.61
CA ILE A 141 4.31 9.44 -27.20
C ILE A 141 3.27 8.96 -26.19
N CYS A 142 3.63 7.96 -25.38
CA CYS A 142 2.70 7.36 -24.43
C CYS A 142 2.47 8.25 -23.20
N ARG A 143 3.52 8.98 -22.76
CA ARG A 143 3.38 10.03 -21.74
C ARG A 143 2.43 11.13 -22.20
N ALA A 144 2.52 11.55 -23.46
CA ALA A 144 1.61 12.53 -24.05
C ALA A 144 0.16 12.02 -24.12
N LEU A 145 -0.05 10.75 -24.49
CA LEU A 145 -1.39 10.15 -24.57
C LEU A 145 -2.07 10.01 -23.19
N VAL A 146 -1.32 9.62 -22.15
CA VAL A 146 -1.86 9.60 -20.77
C VAL A 146 -2.21 11.03 -20.32
N TYR A 147 -1.37 12.02 -20.64
CA TYR A 147 -1.63 13.41 -20.29
C TYR A 147 -2.87 13.97 -21.00
N VAL A 148 -3.06 13.66 -22.28
CA VAL A 148 -4.26 14.05 -23.05
C VAL A 148 -5.51 13.36 -22.48
N TYR A 149 -5.43 12.07 -22.14
CA TYR A 149 -6.55 11.33 -21.55
C TYR A 149 -6.99 11.92 -20.21
N VAL A 150 -6.04 12.27 -19.33
CA VAL A 150 -6.32 12.92 -18.04
C VAL A 150 -6.96 14.30 -18.24
N LEU A 151 -6.47 15.10 -19.20
CA LEU A 151 -7.03 16.43 -19.49
C LEU A 151 -8.44 16.37 -20.08
N THR A 152 -8.74 15.37 -20.91
CA THR A 152 -10.10 15.17 -21.44
C THR A 152 -11.11 14.76 -20.37
N TRP A 153 -10.68 14.10 -19.29
CA TRP A 153 -11.54 13.72 -18.17
C TRP A 153 -11.79 14.87 -17.18
N MET A 154 -10.96 15.91 -17.16
CA MET A 154 -11.17 17.10 -16.33
C MET A 154 -12.02 18.18 -17.01
N THR A 155 -12.37 17.98 -18.28
CA THR A 155 -13.15 18.93 -19.11
C THR A 155 -14.55 18.42 -19.45
N LEU A 156 -14.93 17.24 -18.93
CA LEU A 156 -16.26 16.63 -19.01
C LEU A 156 -16.94 16.62 -17.64
#